data_AF-A0AAJ1JLJ1-F1
#
_entry.id   AF-A0AAJ1JLJ1-F1
#
_cell.length_a   1.000
_cell.length_b   1.000
_cell.length_c   1.000
_cell.angle_alpha   90.00
_cell.angle_beta   90.00
_cell.angle_gamma   90.00
#
_symmetry.space_group_name_H-M   'P 1'
#
loop_
_entity.id
_entity.type
_entity.pdbx_description
1 polymer ?
#
loop_
_entity_poly.entity_id
_entity_poly.type
_entity_poly.pdbx_seq_one_letter_code
_entity_poly.pdbx_strand_id
1 'polypeptide(L)'
;MVLSLDFATNFEWKTSAYCGQRKISNPKERYFGFHADKYTVYYSDRNGKWGFEEIRCIKNQNGDDSFIKLSIDENPMPKWFNDAEKD
;
A
#
# COMPACT_ATOMS: atom_id res chain seq x y z
N MET A 1 1.19 0.00 -14.41
CA MET A 1 2.07 -0.71 -13.45
C MET A 1 3.37 0.08 -13.37
N VAL A 2 3.96 0.23 -12.19
CA VAL A 2 5.18 1.00 -11.94
C VAL A 2 6.38 0.06 -11.87
N LEU A 3 6.82 -0.47 -13.01
CA LEU A 3 7.71 -1.66 -13.08
C LEU A 3 8.86 -1.67 -12.05
N SER A 4 9.67 -0.60 -11.97
CA SER A 4 10.81 -0.57 -11.06
C SER A 4 10.42 -0.56 -9.58
N LEU A 5 9.37 0.19 -9.23
CA LEU A 5 8.93 0.32 -7.84
C LEU A 5 8.09 -0.90 -7.42
N ASP A 6 7.29 -1.44 -8.33
CA ASP A 6 6.58 -2.70 -8.17
C ASP A 6 7.58 -3.84 -7.96
N PHE A 7 8.65 -3.91 -8.74
CA PHE A 7 9.70 -4.91 -8.56
C PHE A 7 10.35 -4.78 -7.17
N ALA A 8 10.80 -3.58 -6.81
CA ALA A 8 11.46 -3.35 -5.53
C ALA A 8 10.54 -3.64 -4.33
N THR A 9 9.29 -3.17 -4.37
CA THR A 9 8.33 -3.39 -3.28
C THR A 9 7.83 -4.83 -3.23
N ASN A 10 7.70 -5.55 -4.35
CA ASN A 10 7.34 -6.96 -4.33
C ASN A 10 8.43 -7.84 -3.69
N PHE A 11 9.70 -7.45 -3.81
CA PHE A 11 10.81 -8.20 -3.23
C PHE A 11 11.01 -7.89 -1.74
N GLU A 12 10.94 -6.60 -1.38
CA GLU A 12 11.33 -6.13 -0.04
C GLU A 12 10.15 -5.98 0.94
N TRP A 13 8.92 -5.77 0.44
CA TRP A 13 7.78 -5.39 1.28
C TRP A 13 6.82 -6.57 1.49
N LYS A 14 6.06 -6.50 2.59
CA LYS A 14 5.13 -7.56 2.98
C LYS A 14 3.83 -7.47 2.17
N THR A 15 3.17 -8.62 1.96
CA THR A 15 1.85 -8.72 1.31
C THR A 15 0.67 -8.53 2.29
N SER A 16 0.97 -8.40 3.59
CA SER A 16 -0.01 -8.07 4.61
C SER A 16 0.63 -7.31 5.77
N ALA A 17 -0.17 -6.46 6.40
CA ALA A 17 0.13 -5.78 7.65
C ALA A 17 -0.83 -6.24 8.75
N TYR A 18 -0.48 -5.95 10.00
CA TYR A 18 -1.34 -6.25 11.15
C TYR A 18 -1.45 -5.04 12.06
N CYS A 19 -2.68 -4.70 12.43
CA CYS A 19 -3.00 -3.79 13.53
C CYS A 19 -3.56 -4.63 14.68
N GLY A 20 -2.73 -4.93 15.68
CA GLY A 20 -3.08 -5.91 16.70
C GLY A 20 -3.41 -7.28 16.08
N GLN A 21 -4.62 -7.80 16.33
CA GLN A 21 -5.11 -9.05 15.75
C GLN A 21 -5.74 -8.88 14.36
N ARG A 22 -5.96 -7.64 13.91
CA ARG A 22 -6.59 -7.36 12.62
C ARG A 22 -5.56 -7.44 11.49
N LYS A 23 -5.71 -8.45 10.62
CA LYS A 23 -4.96 -8.58 9.37
C LYS A 23 -5.47 -7.60 8.31
N ILE A 24 -4.54 -6.95 7.62
CA ILE A 24 -4.78 -6.06 6.48
C ILE A 24 -4.06 -6.66 5.29
N SER A 25 -4.78 -6.93 4.21
CA SER A 25 -4.20 -7.44 2.97
C SER A 25 -5.09 -7.06 1.80
N ASN A 26 -4.47 -6.45 0.78
CA ASN A 26 -5.08 -6.12 -0.49
C ASN A 26 -4.09 -6.58 -1.58
N PRO A 27 -4.54 -7.34 -2.60
CA PRO A 27 -3.67 -7.81 -3.66
C PRO A 27 -2.86 -6.71 -4.37
N LYS A 28 -3.43 -5.50 -4.46
CA LYS A 28 -2.82 -4.32 -5.11
C LYS A 28 -1.96 -3.46 -4.16
N GLU A 29 -1.68 -3.95 -2.96
CA GLU A 29 -0.91 -3.22 -1.95
C GLU A 29 0.31 -4.01 -1.50
N ARG A 30 1.34 -3.27 -1.11
CA ARG A 30 2.50 -3.76 -0.38
C ARG A 30 2.72 -2.93 0.87
N TYR A 31 3.20 -3.56 1.93
CA TYR A 31 3.26 -2.96 3.26
C TYR A 31 4.69 -2.99 3.79
N PHE A 32 5.20 -1.83 4.20
CA PHE A 32 6.49 -1.69 4.86
C PHE A 32 6.30 -1.08 6.25
N GLY A 33 6.90 -1.69 7.24
CA GLY A 33 6.79 -1.25 8.62
C GLY A 33 7.49 -2.22 9.56
N PHE A 34 8.14 -1.65 10.58
CA PHE A 34 8.83 -2.41 11.62
C PHE A 34 8.01 -2.50 12.91
N HIS A 35 7.10 -1.54 13.13
CA HIS A 35 6.25 -1.45 14.32
C HIS A 35 4.78 -1.66 13.93
N ALA A 36 4.02 -2.31 14.81
CA ALA A 36 2.63 -2.69 14.53
C ALA A 36 1.62 -1.54 14.68
N ASP A 37 2.06 -0.34 15.02
CA ASP A 37 1.22 0.87 15.14
C ASP A 37 1.09 1.65 13.82
N LYS A 38 2.08 1.51 12.93
CA LYS A 38 2.12 2.24 11.65
C LYS A 38 2.80 1.47 10.54
N TYR A 39 2.22 1.54 9.34
CA TYR A 39 2.80 1.00 8.12
C TYR A 39 2.77 2.03 6.99
N THR A 40 3.79 2.01 6.15
CA THR A 40 3.74 2.60 4.80
C THR A 40 3.12 1.59 3.85
N VAL A 41 2.12 2.01 3.11
CA VAL A 41 1.47 1.23 2.06
C VAL A 41 1.92 1.78 0.72
N TYR A 42 2.37 0.91 -0.14
CA TYR A 42 2.54 1.20 -1.55
C TYR A 42 1.38 0.60 -2.34
N TYR A 43 0.84 1.34 -3.30
CA TYR A 43 -0.10 0.83 -4.27
C TYR A 43 0.27 1.31 -5.68
N SER A 44 0.11 0.42 -6.64
CA SER A 44 0.13 0.71 -8.06
C SER A 44 -1.17 0.18 -8.64
N ASP A 45 -1.80 0.95 -9.54
CA ASP A 45 -3.05 0.57 -10.21
C ASP A 45 -4.34 0.73 -9.36
N ARG A 46 -4.46 1.88 -8.69
CA ARG A 46 -5.76 2.39 -8.22
C ARG A 46 -6.21 3.51 -9.14
N ASN A 47 -7.22 3.24 -9.98
CA ASN A 47 -7.82 4.22 -10.89
C ASN A 47 -6.78 4.95 -11.79
N GLY A 48 -5.81 4.21 -12.33
CA GLY A 48 -4.75 4.79 -13.16
C GLY A 48 -3.75 5.65 -12.39
N LYS A 49 -3.62 5.44 -11.08
CA LYS A 49 -2.67 6.14 -10.20
C LYS A 49 -1.82 5.16 -9.40
N TRP A 50 -0.72 5.68 -8.87
CA TRP A 50 0.16 5.01 -7.92
C TRP A 50 0.56 5.98 -6.81
N GLY A 51 0.98 5.46 -5.66
CA GLY A 51 1.45 6.31 -4.58
C GLY A 51 1.60 5.56 -3.27
N PHE A 52 1.69 6.33 -2.20
CA PHE A 52 1.87 5.85 -0.85
C PHE A 52 0.78 6.35 0.10
N GLU A 53 0.37 5.44 0.99
CA GLU A 53 -0.47 5.77 2.13
C GLU A 53 0.26 5.41 3.42
N GLU A 54 -0.19 6.01 4.51
CA GLU A 54 0.14 5.60 5.85
C GLU A 54 -1.07 4.88 6.46
N ILE A 55 -0.86 3.64 6.89
CA ILE A 55 -1.78 2.98 7.81
C ILE A 55 -1.39 3.39 9.23
N ARG A 56 -2.37 3.89 10.00
CA ARG A 56 -2.28 4.02 11.45
C ARG A 56 -3.25 3.07 12.11
N CYS A 57 -2.73 2.26 13.02
CA CYS A 57 -3.55 1.37 13.82
C CYS A 57 -4.23 2.15 14.93
N ILE A 58 -5.53 1.93 15.08
CA ILE A 58 -6.38 2.61 16.08
C ILE A 58 -7.29 1.58 16.74
N LYS A 59 -7.94 2.00 17.83
CA LYS A 59 -9.12 1.29 18.36
C LYS A 59 -10.38 1.97 17.85
N ASN A 60 -11.38 1.19 17.45
CA ASN A 60 -12.70 1.74 17.11
C ASN A 60 -13.47 2.14 18.39
N GLN A 61 -14.70 2.65 18.24
CA GLN A 61 -15.54 3.06 19.38
C GLN A 61 -15.88 1.91 20.34
N ASN A 62 -15.78 0.66 19.90
CA ASN A 62 -16.02 -0.54 20.69
C ASN A 62 -14.73 -1.10 21.34
N GLY A 63 -13.56 -0.50 21.09
CA GLY A 63 -12.27 -0.98 21.58
C GLY A 63 -11.61 -2.06 20.70
N ASP A 64 -12.19 -2.41 19.56
CA ASP A 64 -11.64 -3.40 18.64
C ASP A 64 -10.49 -2.82 17.82
N ASP A 65 -9.54 -3.68 17.44
CA ASP A 65 -8.47 -3.33 16.52
C ASP A 65 -9.03 -2.86 15.18
N SER A 66 -8.60 -1.67 14.77
CA SER A 66 -8.98 -1.04 13.50
C SER A 66 -7.80 -0.25 12.93
N PHE A 67 -8.01 0.39 11.80
CA PHE A 67 -7.01 1.24 11.18
C PHE A 67 -7.65 2.35 10.37
N ILE A 68 -6.87 3.41 10.15
CA ILE A 68 -7.16 4.44 9.16
C ILE A 68 -6.05 4.47 8.12
N LYS A 69 -6.38 4.93 6.92
CA LYS A 69 -5.43 5.18 5.84
C LYS A 69 -5.36 6.68 5.59
N LEU A 70 -4.14 7.21 5.59
CA LEU A 70 -3.87 8.61 5.31
C LEU A 70 -3.06 8.67 4.01
N SER A 71 -3.52 9.45 3.04
CA SER A 71 -2.77 9.66 1.80
C SER A 71 -1.47 10.42 2.12
N ILE A 72 -0.33 9.89 1.66
CA ILE A 72 0.96 10.61 1.73
C ILE A 72 1.18 11.32 0.39
N ASP A 73 1.11 10.56 -0.69
CA ASP A 73 1.23 11.05 -2.06
C ASP A 73 0.39 10.19 -3.02
N GLU A 74 0.03 10.80 -4.13
CA GLU A 74 -0.70 10.14 -5.20
C GLU A 74 -0.27 10.78 -6.51
N ASN A 75 0.10 9.95 -7.48
CA ASN A 75 0.61 10.37 -8.76
C ASN A 75 -0.16 9.66 -9.89
N PRO A 76 -0.51 10.38 -10.98
CA PRO A 76 -1.04 9.73 -12.17
C PRO A 76 -0.01 8.75 -12.71
N MET A 77 -0.48 7.62 -13.25
CA MET A 77 0.38 6.69 -13.98
C MET A 77 0.97 7.42 -15.19
N PRO A 78 2.30 7.51 -15.32
CA PRO A 78 2.91 8.10 -16.51
C PRO A 78 2.52 7.29 -17.76
N LYS A 79 2.30 7.99 -18.88
CA LYS A 79 1.90 7.33 -20.15
C LYS A 79 2.93 6.31 -20.65
N TRP A 80 4.22 6.59 -20.43
CA TRP A 80 5.33 5.71 -20.80
C TRP A 80 5.51 4.50 -19.87
N PHE A 81 4.59 4.28 -18.94
CA PHE A 81 4.65 3.18 -17.97
C PHE A 81 3.73 2.02 -18.29
N ASN A 82 2.80 2.22 -19.22
CA ASN A 82 2.04 1.17 -19.86
C ASN A 82 2.86 0.55 -21.00
N ASP A 83 4.15 0.27 -20.79
CA ASP A 83 4.99 -0.39 -21.82
C ASP A 83 4.55 -1.85 -22.10
N ALA A 84 3.53 -2.35 -21.40
CA ALA A 84 2.77 -3.56 -21.80
C ALA A 84 1.88 -3.34 -23.05
N GLU A 85 1.78 -2.12 -23.58
CA GLU A 85 1.10 -1.80 -24.86
C GLU A 85 2.09 -1.64 -26.04
N LYS A 86 3.36 -2.02 -25.87
CA LYS A 86 4.34 -2.08 -26.97
C LYS A 86 4.78 -3.53 -27.22
N ASP A 87 3.84 -4.35 -27.67
CA ASP A 87 4.10 -5.56 -28.45
C ASP A 87 3.38 -5.46 -29.80
#